data_AF-A0A672PU42-F1
#
_entry.id   AF-A0A672PU42-F1
#
_cell.length_a   1.000
_cell.length_b   1.000
_cell.length_c   1.000
_cell.angle_alpha   90.00
_cell.angle_beta   90.00
_cell.angle_gamma   90.00
#
_symmetry.space_group_name_H-M   'P 1'
#
loop_
_entity.id
_entity.type
_entity.pdbx_description
1 polymer ?
#
loop_
_entity_poly.entity_id
_entity_poly.type
_entity_poly.pdbx_seq_one_letter_code
_entity_poly.pdbx_strand_id
1 'polypeptide(L)' 'MATENLDKLKTIDLRKKHVGPSCKVFFSHDPIKIVRARGQYMYNEKDEKYLDCINNVAQLLTR' A
#
# COMPACT_ATOMS: atom_id res chain seq x y z
N MET A 1 9.99 -14.85 7.30
CA MET A 1 8.69 -14.48 7.90
C MET A 1 7.67 -14.52 6.77
N ALA A 2 6.76 -15.50 6.77
CA ALA A 2 5.71 -15.56 5.77
C ALA A 2 4.73 -14.39 6.06
N THR A 3 4.68 -13.40 5.17
CA THR A 3 3.73 -12.30 5.30
C THR A 3 2.34 -12.86 5.02
N GLU A 4 1.56 -13.12 6.07
CA GLU A 4 0.19 -13.58 5.89
C GLU A 4 -0.61 -12.51 5.14
N ASN A 5 -1.25 -12.91 4.03
CA ASN A 5 -2.12 -12.04 3.28
C ASN A 5 -3.40 -11.79 4.09
N LEU A 6 -3.37 -10.73 4.92
CA LEU A 6 -4.53 -10.23 5.63
C LEU A 6 -5.61 -9.80 4.64
N ASP A 7 -6.88 -9.97 5.00
CA ASP A 7 -7.98 -9.41 4.22
C ASP A 7 -7.96 -7.86 4.28
N LYS A 8 -8.45 -7.20 3.23
CA LYS A 8 -8.53 -5.73 3.14
C LYS A 8 -9.30 -5.13 4.32
N LEU A 9 -10.43 -5.73 4.71
CA LEU A 9 -11.26 -5.26 5.82
C LEU A 9 -10.53 -5.38 7.16
N LYS A 10 -9.86 -6.51 7.41
CA LYS A 10 -9.04 -6.72 8.61
C LYS A 10 -7.88 -5.71 8.67
N THR A 11 -7.28 -5.41 7.53
CA THR A 11 -6.18 -4.42 7.42
C THR A 11 -6.67 -3.02 7.81
N ILE A 12 -7.87 -2.63 7.38
CA ILE A 12 -8.48 -1.34 7.73
C ILE A 12 -8.78 -1.27 9.24
N ASP A 13 -9.31 -2.33 9.83
CA ASP A 13 -9.61 -2.38 11.26
C ASP A 13 -8.34 -2.23 12.11
N LEU A 14 -7.29 -2.99 11.77
CA LEU A 14 -5.98 -2.86 12.41
C LEU A 14 -5.39 -1.46 12.24
N ARG A 15 -5.55 -0.83 11.06
CA ARG A 15 -5.12 0.56 10.86
C ARG A 15 -5.83 1.50 11.84
N LYS A 16 -7.15 1.39 12.01
CA LYS A 16 -7.91 2.25 12.95
C LYS A 16 -7.45 2.05 14.39
N LYS A 17 -7.04 0.83 14.75
CA LYS A 17 -6.56 0.49 16.09
C LYS A 17 -5.14 1.00 16.37
N HIS A 18 -4.25 0.98 15.36
CA HIS A 18 -2.81 1.18 15.57
C HIS A 18 -2.24 2.45 14.93
N VAL A 19 -2.92 3.07 13.96
CA VAL A 19 -2.44 4.25 13.22
C VAL A 19 -3.31 5.45 13.56
N GLY A 20 -2.67 6.54 14.01
CA GLY A 20 -3.36 7.77 14.39
C GLY A 20 -4.04 8.49 13.20
N PRO A 21 -5.06 9.33 13.47
CA PRO A 21 -5.86 10.00 12.44
C PRO A 21 -5.09 11.05 11.62
N SER A 22 -3.91 11.48 12.08
CA SER A 22 -3.01 12.39 11.34
C SER A 22 -2.47 11.74 10.06
N CYS A 23 -2.30 10.42 10.04
CA CYS A 23 -1.92 9.66 8.85
C CYS A 23 -3.16 9.46 7.96
N LYS A 24 -3.44 10.43 7.09
CA LYS A 24 -4.58 10.35 6.16
C LYS A 24 -4.37 9.26 5.12
N VAL A 25 -5.49 8.65 4.71
CA VAL A 25 -5.54 7.75 3.56
C VAL A 25 -5.88 8.61 2.34
N PHE A 26 -5.07 8.52 1.28
CA PHE A 26 -5.27 9.31 0.06
C PHE A 26 -6.61 8.99 -0.63
N PHE A 27 -7.01 7.72 -0.64
CA PHE A 27 -8.28 7.26 -1.21
C PHE A 27 -9.20 6.80 -0.07
N SER A 28 -9.96 7.73 0.52
CA SER A 28 -10.77 7.43 1.71
C SER A 28 -12.04 6.62 1.41
N HIS A 29 -12.62 6.74 0.21
CA HIS A 29 -13.82 6.02 -0.19
C HIS A 29 -13.54 4.56 -0.55
N ASP A 30 -12.54 4.32 -1.39
CA ASP A 30 -12.03 2.98 -1.69
C ASP A 30 -10.50 2.95 -1.54
N PRO A 31 -9.98 2.62 -0.35
CA PRO A 31 -8.55 2.61 -0.10
C PRO A 31 -7.85 1.52 -0.91
N ILE A 32 -6.79 1.87 -1.62
CA ILE A 32 -6.00 0.90 -2.37
C ILE A 32 -5.03 0.20 -1.42
N LYS A 33 -5.10 -1.13 -1.33
CA LYS A 33 -4.15 -1.93 -0.55
C LYS A 33 -2.98 -2.36 -1.42
N ILE A 34 -1.84 -1.70 -1.24
CA ILE A 34 -0.58 -2.09 -1.88
C ILE A 34 0.09 -3.19 -1.05
N VAL A 35 0.44 -4.31 -1.70
CA VAL A 35 1.06 -5.48 -1.07
C VAL A 35 2.50 -5.69 -1.51
N ARG A 36 2.89 -5.12 -2.66
CA ARG A 36 4.24 -5.24 -3.23
C ARG A 36 4.59 -4.00 -4.05
N ALA A 37 5.87 -3.65 -4.11
CA ALA A 37 6.39 -2.61 -4.99
C ALA A 37 7.68 -3.09 -5.68
N ARG A 38 7.93 -2.63 -6.91
CA ARG A 38 9.16 -2.88 -7.67
C ARG A 38 9.46 -1.68 -8.57
N GLY A 39 10.61 -1.03 -8.35
CA GLY A 39 10.98 0.19 -9.08
C GLY A 39 9.91 1.27 -8.90
N GLN A 40 9.45 1.85 -10.01
CA GLN A 40 8.40 2.88 -10.05
C GLN A 40 6.97 2.35 -9.90
N TYR A 41 6.78 1.04 -9.69
CA TYR A 41 5.46 0.43 -9.71
C TYR A 41 5.08 -0.21 -8.37
N MET A 42 3.82 -0.02 -8.01
CA MET A 42 3.16 -0.66 -6.87
C MET A 42 2.11 -1.66 -7.38
N TYR A 43 1.86 -2.69 -6.59
CA TYR A 43 0.96 -3.79 -6.92
C TYR A 43 -0.02 -3.99 -5.76
N ASN A 44 -1.30 -4.07 -6.08
CA ASN A 44 -2.32 -4.36 -5.10
C ASN A 44 -2.48 -5.87 -4.87
N GLU A 45 -3.43 -6.23 -4.00
CA GLU A 45 -3.78 -7.62 -3.69
C GLU A 45 -4.29 -8.45 -4.87
N LYS A 46 -4.64 -7.82 -6.00
CA LYS A 46 -5.05 -8.45 -7.26
C LYS A 46 -3.94 -8.44 -8.33
N ASP A 47 -2.71 -8.09 -7.96
CA ASP A 47 -1.57 -7.87 -8.86
C ASP A 47 -1.77 -6.77 -9.92
N GLU A 48 -2.78 -5.91 -9.75
CA GLU A 48 -2.95 -4.72 -10.60
C GLU A 48 -1.80 -3.75 -10.36
N LYS A 49 -1.25 -3.23 -11.46
CA LYS A 49 -0.03 -2.42 -11.48
C LYS A 49 -0.37 -0.93 -11.48
N TYR A 50 0.15 -0.20 -10.51
CA TYR A 50 -0.01 1.25 -10.34
C TYR A 50 1.35 1.93 -10.46
N LEU A 51 1.42 3.06 -11.19
CA LEU A 51 2.61 3.90 -11.26
C LEU A 51 2.68 4.77 -9.99
N ASP A 52 3.81 4.75 -9.30
CA ASP A 52 4.03 5.58 -8.11
C ASP A 52 4.43 7.00 -8.52
N CYS A 53 3.45 7.91 -8.49
CA CYS A 53 3.64 9.34 -8.74
C CYS A 53 3.68 10.17 -7.45
N ILE A 54 3.70 9.55 -6.27
CA ILE A 54 3.62 10.24 -4.98
C ILE A 54 5.00 10.31 -4.31
N ASN A 55 5.85 9.30 -4.48
CA ASN A 55 7.19 9.33 -3.90
C ASN A 55 8.11 10.32 -4.63
N ASN A 56 8.68 11.25 -3.86
CA ASN A 56 9.68 12.22 -4.34
C ASN A 56 11.05 11.59 -4.62
N VAL A 57 11.33 10.40 -4.08
CA VAL A 57 12.55 9.61 -4.35
C VAL A 57 12.13 8.24 -4.84
N ALA A 58 11.95 8.11 -6.16
CA ALA A 58 11.84 6.81 -6.80
C ALA A 58 13.23 6.15 -6.77
N GLN A 59 13.52 5.35 -5.73
CA GLN A 59 14.71 4.50 -5.73
C GLN A 59 14.53 3.41 -6.79
N LEU A 60 14.97 3.74 -8.01
CA LEU A 60 15.08 2.85 -9.14
C LEU A 60 16.24 1.88 -8.87
N LEU A 61 16.05 0.93 -7.94
CA LEU A 61 17.01 -0.17 -7.78
C LEU A 61 16.77 -1.19 -8.90
N THR A 62 17.15 -0.82 -10.12
CA THR A 62 17.47 -1.75 -11.19
C THR A 62 18.95 -2.08 -11.09
N ARG A 63 19.28 -3.05 -10.23
CA ARG A 63 20.42 -3.93 -10.38
C ARG A 63 20.04 -5.30 -9.82
#